data_AF-A0AAV0NZW3-F1
#
_entry.id   AF-A0AAV0NZW3-F1
#
_cell.length_a   1.000
_cell.length_b   1.000
_cell.length_c   1.000
_cell.angle_alpha   90.00
_cell.angle_beta   90.00
_cell.angle_gamma   90.00
#
_symmetry.space_group_name_H-M   'P 1'
#
loop_
_entity.id
_entity.type
_entity.pdbx_description
1 polymer ?
#
loop_
_entity_poly.entity_id
_entity_poly.type
_entity_poly.pdbx_seq_one_letter_code
_entity_poly.pdbx_strand_id
1 'polypeptide(L)'
;MITDKVKLFLTYQISAWVKIVPGAASGPQNVNVALGVDNNWVNGGQVEINDDRWHEIGGSFRIEKQPSKVMVYIQGPAGGVDFMVAGLQIFAVDRVARFKHLRRHADKVSSRLPVK
;
A
#
# COMPACT_ATOMS: atom_id res chain seq x y z
N MET A 1 -16.01 -7.13 -2.00
CA MET A 1 -15.90 -5.84 -2.72
C MET A 1 -15.83 -4.71 -1.72
N ILE A 2 -15.05 -3.67 -1.99
CA ILE A 2 -14.90 -2.52 -1.06
C ILE A 2 -15.65 -1.27 -1.52
N THR A 3 -16.44 -1.35 -2.60
CA THR A 3 -17.11 -0.21 -3.25
C THR A 3 -17.81 0.72 -2.27
N ASP A 4 -18.62 0.20 -1.34
CA ASP A 4 -19.41 1.03 -0.44
C ASP A 4 -18.62 1.57 0.77
N LYS A 5 -17.37 1.11 0.95
CA LYS A 5 -16.48 1.52 2.03
C LYS A 5 -15.55 2.67 1.64
N VAL A 6 -15.39 2.93 0.35
CA VAL A 6 -14.54 3.98 -0.17
C VAL A 6 -15.34 5.27 -0.37
N LYS A 7 -14.68 6.41 -0.14
CA LYS A 7 -15.28 7.75 -0.26
C LYS A 7 -14.50 8.55 -1.28
N LEU A 8 -15.21 9.37 -2.05
CA LEU A 8 -14.59 10.26 -3.02
C LEU A 8 -13.66 11.25 -2.35
N PHE A 9 -12.56 11.54 -3.03
CA PHE A 9 -11.54 12.52 -2.66
C PHE A 9 -10.86 12.31 -1.29
N LEU A 10 -11.06 11.14 -0.69
CA LEU A 10 -10.37 10.71 0.53
C LEU A 10 -9.17 9.84 0.15
N THR A 11 -8.01 10.16 0.71
CA THR A 11 -6.81 9.33 0.55
C THR A 11 -6.90 8.13 1.46
N TYR A 12 -6.73 6.95 0.88
CA TYR A 12 -6.60 5.70 1.61
C TYR A 12 -5.15 5.23 1.54
N GLN A 13 -4.65 4.68 2.65
CA GLN A 13 -3.45 3.86 2.64
C GLN A 13 -3.85 2.40 2.49
N ILE A 14 -2.98 1.65 1.83
CA ILE A 14 -3.06 0.19 1.75
C ILE A 14 -1.71 -0.36 2.20
N SER A 15 -1.76 -1.39 3.04
CA SER A 15 -0.60 -2.13 3.52
C SER A 15 -0.93 -3.61 3.52
N ALA A 16 0.03 -4.44 3.14
CA ALA A 16 -0.01 -5.87 3.35
C ALA A 16 1.41 -6.39 3.55
N TRP A 17 1.53 -7.58 4.13
CA TRP A 17 2.79 -8.31 4.21
C TRP A 17 2.77 -9.43 3.18
N VAL A 18 3.88 -9.60 2.47
CA VAL A 18 4.04 -10.63 1.45
C VAL A 18 5.35 -11.39 1.66
N LYS A 19 5.35 -12.69 1.35
CA LYS A 19 6.53 -13.56 1.48
C LYS A 19 6.51 -14.60 0.36
N ILE A 20 7.65 -14.80 -0.31
CA ILE A 20 7.84 -15.91 -1.24
C ILE A 20 8.13 -17.19 -0.44
N VAL A 21 7.52 -18.30 -0.82
CA VAL A 21 7.79 -19.60 -0.18
C VAL A 21 9.25 -20.00 -0.47
N PRO A 22 10.05 -20.42 0.54
CA PRO A 22 11.42 -20.86 0.32
C PRO A 22 11.52 -21.91 -0.80
N GLY A 23 12.41 -21.70 -1.76
CA GLY A 23 12.61 -22.60 -2.90
C GLY A 23 11.58 -22.47 -4.03
N ALA A 24 10.57 -21.60 -3.91
CA ALA A 24 9.55 -21.42 -4.96
C ALA A 24 10.03 -20.60 -6.17
N ALA A 25 11.12 -19.83 -6.04
CA ALA A 25 11.66 -19.03 -7.14
C ALA A 25 13.19 -18.91 -7.08
N SER A 26 13.81 -18.72 -8.25
CA SER A 26 15.21 -18.32 -8.38
C SER A 26 15.28 -16.83 -8.75
N GLY A 27 15.75 -15.99 -7.82
CA GLY A 27 15.98 -14.57 -8.06
C GLY A 27 14.81 -13.65 -7.69
N PRO A 28 14.97 -12.32 -7.89
CA PRO A 28 14.02 -11.31 -7.42
C PRO A 28 12.61 -11.48 -8.01
N GLN A 29 11.60 -11.33 -7.17
CA GLN A 29 10.18 -11.46 -7.52
C GLN A 29 9.43 -10.17 -7.24
N ASN A 30 8.66 -9.69 -8.22
CA ASN A 30 7.83 -8.50 -8.04
C ASN A 30 6.41 -8.89 -7.62
N VAL A 31 5.94 -8.30 -6.53
CA VAL A 31 4.56 -8.39 -6.07
C VAL A 31 3.96 -6.98 -6.06
N ASN A 32 2.75 -6.86 -6.59
CA ASN A 32 2.01 -5.61 -6.73
C ASN A 32 0.65 -5.71 -6.03
N VAL A 33 0.20 -4.61 -5.45
CA VAL A 33 -1.18 -4.41 -5.06
C VAL A 33 -1.79 -3.38 -5.99
N ALA A 34 -2.94 -3.71 -6.59
CA ALA A 34 -3.66 -2.80 -7.48
C ALA A 34 -5.15 -2.80 -7.17
N LEU A 35 -5.81 -1.70 -7.47
CA LEU A 35 -7.25 -1.59 -7.40
C LEU A 35 -7.84 -1.59 -8.81
N GLY A 36 -8.78 -2.49 -9.05
CA GLY A 36 -9.68 -2.39 -10.19
C GLY A 36 -10.84 -1.49 -9.80
N VAL A 37 -10.91 -0.30 -10.40
CA VAL A 37 -11.97 0.68 -10.24
C VAL A 37 -12.75 0.73 -11.55
N ASP A 38 -13.90 0.08 -11.56
CA ASP A 38 -14.66 -0.24 -12.76
C ASP A 38 -13.79 -1.00 -13.78
N ASN A 39 -13.36 -0.33 -14.85
CA ASN A 39 -12.52 -0.89 -15.92
C ASN A 39 -11.10 -0.30 -15.93
N ASN A 40 -10.72 0.47 -14.90
CA ASN A 40 -9.42 1.13 -14.81
C ASN A 40 -8.60 0.55 -13.65
N TRP A 41 -7.28 0.52 -13.85
CA TRP A 41 -6.33 0.10 -12.83
C TRP A 41 -5.76 1.30 -12.09
N VAL A 42 -5.73 1.21 -10.77
CA VAL A 42 -5.06 2.17 -9.90
C VAL A 42 -3.97 1.43 -9.14
N ASN A 43 -2.73 1.93 -9.20
CA ASN A 43 -1.62 1.35 -8.46
C ASN A 43 -1.83 1.54 -6.95
N GLY A 44 -1.72 0.45 -6.18
CA GLY A 44 -1.81 0.42 -4.73
C GLY A 44 -0.48 0.18 -4.03
N GLY A 45 0.60 -0.12 -4.75
CA GLY A 45 1.93 -0.40 -4.20
C GLY A 45 2.62 -1.54 -4.92
N GLN A 46 3.94 -1.63 -4.76
CA GLN A 46 4.74 -2.75 -5.25
C GLN A 46 5.95 -2.97 -4.37
N VAL A 47 6.46 -4.21 -4.37
CA VAL A 47 7.70 -4.58 -3.70
C VAL A 47 8.42 -5.65 -4.50
N GLU A 48 9.75 -5.56 -4.54
CA GLU A 48 10.62 -6.61 -5.05
C GLU A 48 11.13 -7.45 -3.87
N ILE A 49 10.99 -8.76 -3.95
CA ILE A 49 11.35 -9.72 -2.92
C ILE A 49 12.48 -10.60 -3.45
N ASN A 50 13.60 -10.62 -2.74
CA ASN A 50 14.79 -11.40 -3.10
C ASN A 50 15.23 -12.41 -2.02
N ASP A 51 14.42 -12.56 -0.97
CA ASP A 51 14.65 -13.49 0.13
C ASP A 51 13.31 -14.11 0.59
N ASP A 52 13.36 -14.89 1.66
CA ASP A 52 12.20 -15.58 2.23
C ASP A 52 11.60 -14.85 3.44
N ARG A 53 11.90 -13.57 3.66
CA ARG A 53 11.33 -12.80 4.77
C ARG A 53 9.99 -12.20 4.38
N TRP A 54 9.27 -11.70 5.39
CA TRP A 54 8.09 -10.89 5.16
C TRP A 54 8.51 -9.49 4.73
N HIS A 55 7.97 -9.03 3.61
CA HIS A 55 8.13 -7.67 3.09
C HIS A 55 6.81 -6.94 3.15
N GLU A 56 6.83 -5.68 3.58
CA GLU A 56 5.65 -4.84 3.53
C GLU A 56 5.48 -4.28 2.11
N ILE A 57 4.30 -4.47 1.54
CA ILE A 57 3.84 -3.74 0.37
C ILE A 57 2.93 -2.61 0.83
N GLY A 58 3.34 -1.37 0.55
CA GLY A 58 2.63 -0.17 0.97
C GLY A 58 2.33 0.75 -0.20
N GLY A 59 1.23 1.46 -0.11
CA GLY A 59 0.93 2.54 -1.03
C GLY A 59 -0.35 3.28 -0.67
N SER A 60 -0.80 4.12 -1.59
CA SER A 60 -1.93 4.99 -1.36
C SER A 60 -2.71 5.25 -2.62
N PHE A 61 -4.02 5.37 -2.48
CA PHE A 61 -4.90 5.69 -3.60
C PHE A 61 -5.98 6.70 -3.19
N ARG A 62 -6.58 7.33 -4.20
CA ARG A 62 -7.72 8.22 -4.07
C ARG A 62 -8.67 7.97 -5.23
N ILE A 63 -9.96 7.94 -4.95
CA ILE A 63 -11.00 7.80 -5.97
C ILE A 63 -11.64 9.17 -6.20
N GLU A 64 -11.69 9.59 -7.46
CA GLU A 64 -12.14 10.95 -7.84
C GLU A 64 -13.53 10.96 -8.50
N LYS A 65 -13.98 9.82 -9.00
CA LYS A 65 -15.31 9.64 -9.62
C LYS A 65 -16.03 8.51 -8.93
N GLN A 66 -17.35 8.62 -8.79
CA GLN A 66 -18.17 7.59 -8.16
C GLN A 66 -17.98 6.25 -8.89
N PRO A 67 -17.37 5.24 -8.26
CA PRO A 67 -17.19 3.95 -8.89
C PRO A 67 -18.45 3.10 -8.75
N SER A 68 -18.70 2.24 -9.73
CA SER A 68 -19.72 1.18 -9.63
C SER A 68 -19.16 -0.07 -8.94
N LYS A 69 -17.86 -0.34 -9.11
CA LYS A 69 -17.18 -1.51 -8.57
C LYS A 69 -15.74 -1.19 -8.20
N VAL A 70 -15.37 -1.51 -6.96
CA VAL A 70 -13.98 -1.45 -6.49
C VAL A 70 -13.54 -2.80 -5.94
N MET A 71 -12.48 -3.31 -6.55
CA MET A 71 -11.81 -4.56 -6.20
C MET A 71 -10.33 -4.30 -5.93
N VAL A 72 -9.77 -5.07 -5.00
CA VAL A 72 -8.35 -5.04 -4.68
C VAL A 72 -7.75 -6.35 -5.14
N TYR A 73 -6.61 -6.27 -5.80
CA TYR A 73 -5.88 -7.40 -6.34
C TYR A 73 -4.47 -7.35 -5.79
N ILE A 74 -3.93 -8.52 -5.50
CA ILE A 74 -2.51 -8.73 -5.28
C ILE A 74 -2.04 -9.59 -6.44
N GLN A 75 -1.08 -9.07 -7.19
CA GLN A 75 -0.55 -9.64 -8.42
C GLN A 75 0.93 -9.92 -8.26
N GLY A 76 1.43 -10.88 -9.03
CA GLY A 76 2.75 -11.43 -8.81
C GLY A 76 2.72 -12.59 -7.80
N PRO A 77 3.85 -13.23 -7.52
CA PRO A 77 5.13 -13.21 -8.26
C PRO A 77 4.99 -13.82 -9.68
N ALA A 78 6.11 -14.19 -10.33
CA ALA A 78 6.06 -14.85 -11.62
C ALA A 78 5.11 -16.08 -11.60
N GLY A 79 4.49 -16.38 -12.75
CA GLY A 79 3.54 -17.48 -12.85
C GLY A 79 4.14 -18.81 -12.37
N GLY A 80 3.42 -19.51 -11.49
CA GLY A 80 3.88 -20.77 -10.89
C GLY A 80 4.69 -20.64 -9.60
N VAL A 81 4.96 -19.41 -9.14
CA VAL A 81 5.63 -19.17 -7.85
C VAL A 81 4.58 -18.93 -6.77
N ASP A 82 4.57 -19.79 -5.74
CA ASP A 82 3.67 -19.63 -4.61
C ASP A 82 4.18 -18.57 -3.62
N PHE A 83 3.26 -17.78 -3.08
CA PHE A 83 3.55 -16.73 -2.11
C PHE A 83 2.43 -16.60 -1.07
N MET A 84 2.77 -16.01 0.07
CA MET A 84 1.87 -15.79 1.19
C MET A 84 1.53 -14.30 1.31
N VAL A 85 0.31 -14.01 1.75
CA VAL A 85 -0.17 -12.67 2.06
C VAL A 85 -0.69 -12.65 3.50
N ALA A 86 -0.31 -11.65 4.28
CA ALA A 86 -0.81 -11.42 5.63
C ALA A 86 -1.15 -9.95 5.87
N GLY A 87 -2.07 -9.69 6.81
CA GLY A 87 -2.31 -8.34 7.32
C GLY A 87 -2.74 -7.30 6.30
N LEU A 88 -3.45 -7.69 5.22
CA LEU A 88 -3.98 -6.72 4.26
C LEU A 88 -4.95 -5.75 4.96
N GLN A 89 -4.59 -4.47 4.93
CA GLN A 89 -5.34 -3.40 5.56
C GLN A 89 -5.51 -2.23 4.59
N ILE A 90 -6.71 -1.65 4.60
CA ILE A 90 -7.03 -0.42 3.87
C ILE A 90 -7.71 0.52 4.86
N PHE A 91 -7.13 1.70 5.04
CA PHE A 91 -7.64 2.67 6.00
C PHE A 91 -7.56 4.08 5.47
N ALA A 92 -8.59 4.88 5.78
CA ALA A 92 -8.62 6.28 5.42
C ALA A 92 -7.55 7.05 6.20
N VAL A 93 -6.83 7.92 5.50
CA VAL A 93 -5.89 8.84 6.15
C VAL A 93 -6.68 9.95 6.82
N ASP A 94 -6.61 10.02 8.15
CA ASP A 94 -7.02 11.22 8.87
C ASP A 94 -6.00 12.34 8.59
N ARG A 95 -6.37 13.25 7.69
CA ARG A 95 -5.55 14.41 7.33
C ARG A 95 -5.25 15.30 8.53
N VAL A 96 -6.21 15.52 9.42
CA VAL A 96 -6.04 16.43 10.56
C VAL A 96 -5.07 15.81 11.56
N ALA A 97 -5.25 14.54 11.91
CA ALA A 97 -4.31 13.83 12.77
C ALA A 97 -2.92 13.74 12.13
N ARG A 98 -2.84 13.48 10.82
CA ARG A 98 -1.56 13.41 10.09
C ARG A 98 -0.84 14.76 10.05
N PHE A 99 -1.53 15.87 9.77
CA PHE A 99 -0.90 17.20 9.82
C PHE A 99 -0.43 17.56 11.23
N LYS A 100 -1.22 17.27 12.27
CA LYS A 100 -0.80 17.45 13.67
C LYS A 100 0.42 16.59 14.03
N HIS A 101 0.49 15.38 13.51
CA HIS A 101 1.64 14.49 13.70
C HIS A 101 2.89 15.01 12.96
N LEU A 102 2.74 15.43 11.70
CA LEU A 102 3.83 15.97 10.89
C LEU A 102 4.38 17.28 11.46
N ARG A 103 3.52 18.21 11.91
CA ARG A 103 3.95 19.43 12.63
C ARG A 103 4.78 19.10 13.85
N ARG A 104 4.31 18.19 14.71
CA ARG A 104 5.08 17.74 15.89
C ARG A 104 6.46 17.17 15.54
N HIS A 105 6.61 16.50 14.40
CA HIS A 105 7.92 15.99 13.96
C HIS A 105 8.79 17.10 13.36
N ALA A 106 8.21 18.01 12.58
CA ALA A 106 8.91 19.18 12.06
C ALA A 106 9.41 20.09 13.19
N ASP A 107 8.58 20.34 14.20
CA ASP A 107 8.93 21.15 15.38
C ASP A 107 10.12 20.54 16.14
N LYS A 108 10.16 19.21 16.29
CA LYS A 108 11.29 18.48 16.90
C LYS A 108 12.59 18.61 16.11
N VAL A 109 12.52 18.75 14.79
CA VAL A 109 13.70 18.94 13.93
C VAL A 109 14.15 20.40 14.00
N SER A 110 13.21 21.36 13.95
CA SER A 110 13.50 22.78 14.10
C SER A 110 14.12 23.13 15.47
N SER A 111 13.71 22.46 16.54
CA SER A 111 14.25 22.69 17.89
C SER A 111 15.65 22.10 18.11
N ARG A 112 16.16 21.31 17.15
CA ARG A 112 17.49 20.69 17.19
C ARG A 112 18.51 21.41 16.31
N LEU A 113 18.07 22.38 15.51
CA LEU A 113 18.96 23.22 14.72
C LEU A 113 19.35 24.44 15.56
N PRO A 114 20.64 24.69 15.82
CA PRO A 114 21.07 25.91 16.49
C PRO A 114 20.74 27.11 15.60
N VAL A 115 20.09 28.13 16.19
CA VAL A 115 19.92 29.44 15.56
C VAL A 115 21.32 30.03 15.40
N LYS A 116 21.69 30.33 14.16
CA LYS A 116 23.00 30.89 13.79
C LYS A 116 23.09 32.37 14.17
#